data_AF-A0A1H7ANP8-F1
#
_entry.id   AF-A0A1H7ANP8-F1
#
_cell.length_a   1.000
_cell.length_b   1.000
_cell.length_c   1.000
_cell.angle_alpha   90.00
_cell.angle_beta   90.00
_cell.angle_gamma   90.00
#
_symmetry.space_group_name_H-M   'P 1'
#
loop_
_entity.id
_entity.type
_entity.pdbx_description
1 polymer ?
#
loop_
_entity_poly.entity_id
_entity_poly.type
_entity_poly.pdbx_seq_one_letter_code
_entity_poly.pdbx_strand_id
1 'polypeptide(L)' 'MIVLLGHLLQVAAAAASASSPATPAEPICRKIEITGSLVRKERVCKTKAEWRQSEDWGNRRARAIMEHSAGRPLSDTM' A
#
# COMPACT_ATOMS: atom_id res chain seq x y z
N MET A 1 -50.01 14.72 19.09
CA MET A 1 -49.53 13.77 20.12
C MET A 1 -48.05 13.54 19.89
N ILE A 2 -47.20 14.24 20.65
CA ILE A 2 -45.74 14.12 20.62
C ILE A 2 -45.38 13.13 21.73
N VAL A 3 -45.00 11.90 21.38
CA VAL A 3 -44.56 10.91 22.35
C VAL A 3 -43.05 10.98 22.48
N LEU A 4 -42.59 11.42 23.65
CA LEU A 4 -41.23 11.31 24.14
C LEU A 4 -40.77 9.86 24.10
N LEU A 5 -39.60 9.57 23.53
CA LEU A 5 -38.78 8.44 23.95
C LEU A 5 -37.30 8.73 23.62
N GLY A 6 -36.62 9.31 24.61
CA GLY A 6 -35.18 9.45 24.60
C GLY A 6 -34.52 8.07 24.58
N HIS A 7 -33.58 7.87 23.68
CA HIS A 7 -32.61 6.79 23.74
C HIS A 7 -31.23 7.44 23.79
N LEU A 8 -30.70 7.57 25.00
CA LEU A 8 -29.28 7.81 25.24
C LEU A 8 -28.54 6.54 24.80
N LEU A 9 -28.08 6.53 23.55
CA LEU A 9 -27.21 5.46 23.06
C LEU A 9 -25.78 5.72 23.56
N GLN A 10 -25.30 4.78 24.37
CA GLN A 10 -24.08 4.82 25.14
C GLN A 10 -22.84 4.91 24.25
N VAL A 11 -21.90 5.80 24.60
CA VAL A 11 -20.58 5.87 23.97
C VAL A 11 -19.71 4.73 24.50
N ALA A 12 -19.31 3.81 23.64
CA ALA A 12 -18.38 2.73 23.99
C ALA A 12 -16.96 3.30 24.05
N ALA A 13 -16.34 3.26 25.23
CA ALA A 13 -14.93 3.57 25.40
C ALA A 13 -14.09 2.47 24.73
N ALA A 14 -13.44 2.80 23.61
CA ALA A 14 -12.46 1.93 22.99
C ALA A 14 -11.25 1.81 23.92
N ALA A 15 -11.06 0.63 24.52
CA ALA A 15 -9.84 0.29 25.23
C ALA A 15 -8.67 0.35 24.26
N ALA A 16 -7.83 1.38 24.38
CA ALA A 16 -6.58 1.49 23.66
C ALA A 16 -5.68 0.32 24.10
N SER A 17 -5.56 -0.70 23.25
CA SER A 17 -4.58 -1.75 23.44
C SER A 17 -3.19 -1.11 23.44
N ALA A 18 -2.52 -1.15 24.58
CA ALA A 18 -1.12 -0.76 24.69
C ALA A 18 -0.30 -1.68 23.78
N SER A 19 0.02 -1.20 22.58
CA SER A 19 0.97 -1.85 21.70
C SER A 19 2.31 -1.88 22.42
N SER A 20 2.80 -3.08 22.74
CA SER A 20 4.21 -3.24 23.12
C SER A 20 5.10 -2.58 22.06
N PRO A 21 6.23 -1.97 22.45
CA PRO A 21 7.16 -1.40 21.50
C PRO A 21 7.59 -2.52 20.55
N ALA A 22 7.21 -2.39 19.29
CA ALA A 22 7.60 -3.35 18.26
C ALA A 22 9.13 -3.40 18.23
N THR A 23 9.70 -4.60 18.42
CA THR A 23 11.13 -4.79 18.23
C THR A 23 11.51 -4.35 16.81
N PRO A 24 12.65 -3.68 16.60
CA PRO A 24 13.08 -3.29 15.27
C PRO A 24 13.12 -4.52 14.35
N ALA A 25 12.30 -4.51 13.30
CA ALA A 25 12.20 -5.64 12.40
C ALA A 25 13.54 -5.83 11.66
N GLU A 26 14.04 -7.06 11.63
CA GLU A 26 15.30 -7.38 10.95
C GLU A 26 15.20 -7.04 9.44
N PRO A 27 16.20 -6.34 8.87
CA PRO A 27 16.18 -5.94 7.48
C PRO A 27 16.45 -7.16 6.56
N ILE A 28 15.62 -7.29 5.52
CA ILE A 28 15.76 -8.29 4.47
C ILE A 28 16.52 -7.65 3.31
N CYS A 29 17.71 -8.18 3.00
CA CYS A 29 18.52 -7.71 1.88
C CYS A 29 18.25 -8.53 0.61
N ARG A 30 17.97 -7.85 -0.50
CA ARG A 30 17.82 -8.46 -1.84
C ARG A 30 18.82 -7.82 -2.81
N LYS A 31 19.33 -8.61 -3.76
CA LYS A 31 20.11 -8.08 -4.90
C LYS A 31 19.12 -7.71 -6.00
N ILE A 32 19.08 -6.44 -6.38
CA ILE A 32 18.24 -5.93 -7.46
C ILE A 32 19.12 -5.61 -8.66
N GLU A 33 18.70 -6.07 -9.83
CA GLU A 33 19.30 -5.66 -11.10
C GLU A 33 18.61 -4.38 -11.55
N ILE A 34 19.36 -3.27 -11.59
CA ILE A 34 18.83 -1.99 -12.05
C ILE A 34 18.91 -2.00 -13.58
N THR A 35 17.73 -1.95 -14.20
CA THR A 35 17.58 -1.87 -15.65
C THR A 35 17.82 -0.44 -16.12
N GLY A 36 18.66 -0.26 -17.14
CA GLY A 36 19.07 1.04 -17.65
C GLY A 36 20.23 0.92 -18.65
N SER A 37 20.79 2.05 -19.10
CA SER A 37 21.93 2.07 -20.04
C SER A 37 23.21 1.45 -19.46
N LEU A 38 23.31 1.36 -18.13
CA LEU A 38 24.37 0.64 -17.44
C LEU A 38 23.73 -0.32 -16.43
N VAL A 39 23.67 -1.59 -16.81
CA VAL A 39 23.15 -2.65 -15.94
C VAL A 39 24.08 -2.81 -14.75
N ARG A 40 23.57 -2.55 -13.55
CA ARG A 40 24.29 -2.73 -12.28
C ARG A 40 23.47 -3.60 -11.35
N LYS A 41 24.16 -4.34 -10.49
CA LYS A 41 23.52 -5.10 -9.41
C LYS A 41 23.73 -4.34 -8.11
N GLU A 42 22.64 -3.88 -7.51
CA GLU A 42 22.66 -3.18 -6.23
C GLU A 42 22.07 -4.06 -5.13
N ARG A 43 22.61 -3.96 -3.91
CA ARG A 43 22.07 -4.66 -2.74
C ARG A 43 21.22 -3.69 -1.95
N VAL A 44 19.92 -3.97 -1.89
CA VAL A 44 18.94 -3.14 -1.19
C VAL A 44 18.45 -3.90 0.03
N CYS A 45 18.58 -3.30 1.21
CA CYS A 45 18.10 -3.86 2.47
C CYS A 45 16.92 -3.02 2.97
N LYS A 46 15.80 -3.68 3.22
CA LYS A 46 14.56 -3.06 3.69
C LYS A 46 13.88 -4.00 4.70
N THR A 47 13.06 -3.44 5.58
CA THR A 47 12.19 -4.24 6.44
C THR A 47 11.16 -5.01 5.62
N LYS A 48 10.58 -6.07 6.22
CA LYS A 48 9.50 -6.83 5.58
C LYS A 48 8.29 -5.96 5.21
N ALA A 49 7.97 -4.95 6.03
CA ALA A 49 6.87 -4.03 5.77
C ALA A 49 7.13 -3.15 4.54
N GLU A 50 8.33 -2.59 4.43
CA GLU A 50 8.73 -1.76 3.29
C GLU A 50 8.79 -2.56 1.98
N TRP A 51 9.22 -3.82 2.03
CA TRP A 51 9.18 -4.69 0.86
C TRP A 51 7.74 -4.89 0.35
N ARG A 52 6.81 -5.22 1.25
CA ARG A 52 5.39 -5.35 0.88
C ARG A 52 4.82 -4.07 0.31
N GLN A 53 5.11 -2.93 0.96
CA GLN A 53 4.65 -1.63 0.47
C GLN A 53 5.17 -1.34 -0.95
N SER A 54 6.42 -1.71 -1.24
CA SER A 54 7.02 -1.55 -2.56
C SER A 54 6.33 -2.43 -3.62
N GLU A 55 6.04 -3.69 -3.28
CA GLU A 55 5.31 -4.63 -4.14
C GLU A 55 3.88 -4.14 -4.41
N ASP A 56 3.16 -3.71 -3.37
CA ASP A 56 1.80 -3.18 -3.49
C ASP A 56 1.75 -1.92 -4.34
N TRP A 57 2.71 -1.00 -4.15
CA TRP A 57 2.82 0.21 -4.97
C TRP A 57 3.08 -0.13 -6.43
N GLY A 58 4.01 -1.05 -6.71
CA GLY A 58 4.30 -1.51 -8.07
C GLY A 58 3.07 -2.12 -8.74
N ASN A 59 2.34 -2.99 -8.04
CA ASN A 59 1.12 -3.61 -8.53
C ASN A 59 0.01 -2.61 -8.84
N ARG A 60 -0.22 -1.63 -7.94
CA ARG A 60 -1.19 -0.56 -8.17
C ARG A 60 -0.83 0.27 -9.41
N ARG A 61 0.45 0.63 -9.55
CA ARG A 61 0.93 1.41 -10.71
C ARG A 61 0.78 0.63 -12.01
N ALA A 62 1.12 -0.66 -12.02
CA ALA A 62 0.93 -1.51 -13.19
C ALA A 62 -0.55 -1.55 -13.62
N ARG A 63 -1.47 -1.74 -12.66
CA ARG A 63 -2.92 -1.69 -12.95
C ARG A 63 -3.37 -0.35 -13.51
N ALA A 64 -2.89 0.76 -12.95
CA ALA A 64 -3.23 2.10 -13.45
C ALA A 64 -2.75 2.34 -14.90
N ILE A 65 -1.56 1.82 -15.26
CA ILE A 65 -1.05 1.89 -16.64
C ILE A 65 -1.95 1.09 -17.59
N MET A 66 -2.34 -0.12 -17.19
CA MET A 66 -3.23 -0.96 -17.99
C MET A 66 -4.60 -0.31 -18.18
N GLU A 67 -5.19 0.23 -17.12
CA GLU A 67 -6.47 0.94 -17.16
C GLU A 67 -6.42 2.14 -18.11
N HIS A 68 -5.36 2.96 -17.99
CA HIS A 68 -5.18 4.12 -18.87
C HIS A 68 -5.00 3.72 -20.34
N SER A 69 -4.41 2.55 -20.60
CA SER A 69 -4.17 2.05 -21.96
C SER A 69 -5.40 1.35 -22.53
N ALA A 70 -6.21 0.68 -21.70
CA ALA A 70 -7.39 -0.07 -22.11
C ALA A 70 -8.53 0.81 -22.66
N GLY A 71 -8.52 2.11 -22.33
CA GLY A 71 -9.51 3.08 -22.81
C GLY A 71 -9.14 3.85 -24.09
N ARG A 72 -7.93 3.69 -24.64
CA ARG A 72 -7.53 4.37 -25.89
C ARG A 72 -8.01 3.57 -27.11
N PRO A 73 -8.98 4.04 -27.90
CA PRO A 73 -9.34 3.36 -29.13
C PRO A 73 -8.17 3.41 -30.12
N LEU A 74 -7.86 2.27 -30.74
CA LEU A 74 -6.79 2.14 -31.75
C LEU A 74 -7.03 3.00 -33.00
N SER A 75 -8.21 3.62 -33.13
CA SER A 75 -8.58 4.51 -34.24
C SER A 75 -7.81 5.83 -34.27
N ASP A 76 -7.20 6.26 -33.17
CA ASP A 76 -6.54 7.58 -33.08
C ASP A 76 -5.07 7.57 -33.56
N THR A 77 -4.66 6.51 -34.27
CA THR A 77 -3.28 6.36 -34.80
C THR A 77 -3.24 6.31 -36.33
N MET A 78 -4.28 6.80 -37.02
CA MET A 78 -4.29 6.98 -38.49
C MET A 78 -4.43 8.44 -38.88
#